data_AF-A0A8C6K776-F1
#
_entry.id   AF-A0A8C6K776-F1
#
_cell.length_a   1.000
_cell.length_b   1.000
_cell.length_c   1.000
_cell.angle_alpha   90.00
_cell.angle_beta   90.00
_cell.angle_gamma   90.00
#
_symmetry.space_group_name_H-M   'P 1'
#
loop_
_entity.id
_entity.type
_entity.pdbx_description
1 polymer ?
#
loop_
_entity_poly.entity_id
_entity_poly.type
_entity_poly.pdbx_seq_one_letter_code
_entity_poly.pdbx_strand_id
1 'polypeptide(L)'
;SELRLPPSSSPRAPACVVSSSREPMASGPPSPSLGRRLGLLELQIGAVLVLLGFGLGSSLGQNVYTNTWAVHIPEGLEEADRIASKHGFINHGHVFGDYYHFRHRTVVKRSLSEHRGTQVRLESDPKVRSLSLNYNTNHRDLNAKVAWGLGYTGKGVVVSILDDGIEKNHPDLMQNYDPDASYDVNDGDPDPQPRYTQLNDNRHGTRCAGEVAAVANNGICGVGVAYNAKIGGVRMLDGEVTDMVEAQSLSLNPQHIDIYSASWGPEDDGKTVDGPAKLAKEAFLRGVTEGRGGLGSIFVWASGNGGREKDSCNCDGYTNSIYTLSISSTTQNGNVPWYSEACSSTLATTYSSGGLNEKQIVTTDLKSKCTDTHTGTSASAPLAAGIIALALEANKNLTWRDMQHLVVRTSRPAHLLTIDWKTNGVGRKVSHSYGYGLLDASAIVSLASTWTNVGPQRKYVIPMLSEPRSVRDWSLYLPYTVDACTGSDSCVTSLEHVQARLTLTYNRRGNLAIHLISPAGTRSTLLHPRPHDYSSEGFNDWAFMTTHSWDENPNGVWTLVIENVATTSDYGKAPCTLRLFIFIQPSVLYEGKNVNHESRETLFFL
;
A
#
# COMPACT_ATOMS: atom_id res chain seq x y z
N SER A 1 27.86 -71.02 44.90
CA SER A 1 26.64 -71.27 45.70
C SER A 1 25.61 -70.25 45.26
N GLU A 2 24.74 -70.61 44.30
CA GLU A 2 23.31 -70.90 44.52
C GLU A 2 22.50 -69.63 44.89
N LEU A 3 21.33 -69.28 44.36
CA LEU A 3 20.37 -69.85 43.40
C LEU A 3 19.30 -68.75 43.08
N ARG A 4 18.43 -69.07 42.13
CA ARG A 4 17.35 -68.31 41.43
C ARG A 4 16.16 -67.78 42.29
N LEU A 5 15.53 -66.66 41.82
CA LEU A 5 14.09 -66.33 41.49
C LEU A 5 12.90 -66.99 42.27
N PRO A 6 11.58 -66.61 42.14
CA PRO A 6 10.86 -65.40 41.62
C PRO A 6 9.61 -64.96 42.51
N PRO A 7 8.34 -64.68 42.04
CA PRO A 7 7.72 -63.37 41.73
C PRO A 7 6.23 -63.15 42.25
N SER A 8 5.49 -62.21 41.60
CA SER A 8 4.00 -62.07 41.49
C SER A 8 3.29 -61.21 42.57
N SER A 9 2.17 -60.49 42.37
CA SER A 9 1.03 -60.60 41.44
C SER A 9 0.12 -59.35 41.49
N SER A 10 -0.55 -58.99 40.38
CA SER A 10 -1.79 -58.17 40.34
C SER A 10 -3.05 -59.01 40.69
N PRO A 11 -4.21 -58.39 41.03
CA PRO A 11 -5.39 -58.59 40.16
C PRO A 11 -6.46 -57.47 40.08
N ARG A 12 -7.03 -57.34 38.87
CA ARG A 12 -8.46 -57.24 38.42
C ARG A 12 -9.51 -56.26 39.02
N ALA A 13 -10.27 -55.69 38.07
CA ALA A 13 -11.57 -54.99 38.14
C ALA A 13 -12.78 -55.88 38.52
N PRO A 14 -14.01 -55.33 38.69
CA PRO A 14 -15.03 -55.32 37.61
C PRO A 14 -15.98 -54.07 37.57
N ALA A 15 -16.40 -53.59 36.37
CA ALA A 15 -17.72 -53.71 35.68
C ALA A 15 -18.89 -52.82 36.22
N CYS A 16 -19.36 -51.78 35.49
CA CYS A 16 -20.49 -51.72 34.51
C CYS A 16 -21.90 -51.79 35.18
N VAL A 17 -22.89 -50.88 34.97
CA VAL A 17 -23.86 -50.78 33.84
C VAL A 17 -24.92 -49.68 34.22
N VAL A 18 -25.17 -48.55 33.50
CA VAL A 18 -26.07 -48.23 32.32
C VAL A 18 -27.41 -47.51 32.65
N SER A 19 -27.57 -46.29 32.07
CA SER A 19 -28.79 -45.63 31.47
C SER A 19 -30.01 -45.24 32.33
N SER A 20 -30.93 -44.31 31.99
CA SER A 20 -31.24 -43.48 30.82
C SER A 20 -32.25 -42.37 31.19
N SER A 21 -32.15 -41.19 30.55
CA SER A 21 -33.21 -40.35 29.95
C SER A 21 -34.47 -39.86 30.73
N ARG A 22 -34.72 -38.53 30.74
CA ARG A 22 -35.84 -37.80 30.07
C ARG A 22 -36.21 -36.47 30.77
N GLU A 23 -36.34 -35.39 29.99
CA GLU A 23 -37.16 -34.18 30.27
C GLU A 23 -38.67 -34.47 30.10
N PRO A 24 -39.60 -33.58 30.53
CA PRO A 24 -40.13 -32.52 29.61
C PRO A 24 -40.63 -31.19 30.26
N MET A 25 -41.04 -30.27 29.37
CA MET A 25 -41.50 -28.86 29.44
C MET A 25 -42.77 -28.46 30.26
N ALA A 26 -42.94 -27.11 30.40
CA ALA A 26 -44.17 -26.24 30.40
C ALA A 26 -44.40 -25.45 31.73
N SER A 27 -44.93 -24.22 31.87
CA SER A 27 -45.51 -23.15 31.01
C SER A 27 -45.92 -21.93 31.88
N GLY A 28 -45.82 -20.68 31.36
CA GLY A 28 -46.84 -19.59 31.50
C GLY A 28 -46.91 -18.65 32.74
N PRO A 29 -47.48 -17.42 32.61
CA PRO A 29 -47.17 -16.18 33.38
C PRO A 29 -48.32 -15.69 34.32
N PRO A 30 -48.29 -14.47 34.94
CA PRO A 30 -48.72 -13.20 34.27
C PRO A 30 -48.10 -11.87 34.79
N SER A 31 -48.36 -10.76 34.08
CA SER A 31 -48.23 -9.34 34.52
C SER A 31 -49.44 -8.88 35.35
N PRO A 32 -49.48 -7.67 35.98
CA PRO A 32 -50.01 -6.50 35.26
C PRO A 32 -49.48 -5.09 35.67
N SER A 33 -49.97 -4.13 34.86
CA SER A 33 -49.86 -2.68 34.73
C SER A 33 -50.17 -1.75 35.92
N LEU A 34 -49.73 -0.48 35.80
CA LEU A 34 -50.50 0.79 35.89
C LEU A 34 -49.51 1.96 35.65
N GLY A 35 -49.72 3.03 34.88
CA GLY A 35 -50.90 3.59 34.24
C GLY A 35 -51.00 5.10 34.58
N ARG A 36 -50.81 5.99 33.59
CA ARG A 36 -51.57 7.25 33.32
C ARG A 36 -50.79 8.10 32.29
N ARG A 37 -51.20 8.27 31.02
CA ARG A 37 -52.40 8.88 30.39
C ARG A 37 -52.50 10.41 30.48
N LEU A 38 -52.70 10.97 29.27
CA LEU A 38 -53.49 12.16 28.88
C LEU A 38 -52.85 13.52 29.19
N GLY A 39 -52.88 14.53 28.32
CA GLY A 39 -53.52 14.76 27.02
C GLY A 39 -53.11 16.19 26.60
N LEU A 40 -52.73 16.42 25.33
CA LEU A 40 -53.59 16.91 24.24
C LEU A 40 -54.16 18.32 24.46
N LEU A 41 -53.77 19.22 23.54
CA LEU A 41 -54.60 20.26 22.89
C LEU A 41 -55.03 21.46 23.81
N GLU A 42 -55.03 22.74 23.42
CA GLU A 42 -55.24 23.39 22.13
C GLU A 42 -54.89 24.90 22.18
N LEU A 43 -54.49 25.42 21.01
CA LEU A 43 -54.90 26.69 20.37
C LEU A 43 -54.84 28.04 21.14
N GLN A 44 -54.00 29.00 20.71
CA GLN A 44 -54.29 30.04 19.68
C GLN A 44 -55.19 31.19 20.21
N ILE A 45 -54.98 32.51 20.03
CA ILE A 45 -54.35 33.35 18.99
C ILE A 45 -54.25 34.80 19.55
N GLY A 46 -53.25 35.58 19.07
CA GLY A 46 -53.40 37.03 18.74
C GLY A 46 -53.13 38.07 19.84
N ALA A 47 -51.93 38.64 20.00
CA ALA A 47 -51.25 39.66 19.17
C ALA A 47 -51.70 41.13 19.42
N VAL A 48 -50.81 41.96 20.03
CA VAL A 48 -50.46 43.37 19.71
C VAL A 48 -49.15 43.67 20.50
N LEU A 49 -47.95 43.68 19.88
CA LEU A 49 -47.21 44.85 19.29
C LEU A 49 -46.78 45.88 20.37
N VAL A 50 -45.54 46.36 20.55
CA VAL A 50 -44.47 46.83 19.62
C VAL A 50 -43.15 46.90 20.44
N LEU A 51 -42.01 46.40 19.95
CA LEU A 51 -40.84 47.18 19.47
C LEU A 51 -39.86 46.16 18.85
N LEU A 52 -39.97 45.92 17.53
CA LEU A 52 -39.12 46.51 16.47
C LEU A 52 -37.69 45.91 16.47
N GLY A 53 -37.28 45.10 15.49
CA GLY A 53 -37.94 44.71 14.25
C GLY A 53 -37.27 43.51 13.57
N PHE A 54 -38.13 42.73 12.90
CA PHE A 54 -37.97 41.91 11.67
C PHE A 54 -36.61 41.26 11.39
N GLY A 55 -36.49 39.97 11.10
CA GLY A 55 -37.45 38.95 10.66
C GLY A 55 -36.68 37.85 9.90
N LEU A 56 -37.12 36.60 10.08
CA LEU A 56 -36.46 35.35 9.70
C LEU A 56 -36.39 35.05 8.18
N GLY A 57 -35.39 34.25 7.78
CA GLY A 57 -35.64 32.97 7.10
C GLY A 57 -35.39 32.84 5.57
N SER A 58 -34.41 31.97 5.26
CA SER A 58 -34.28 31.09 4.07
C SER A 58 -33.79 31.65 2.71
N SER A 59 -32.96 30.82 2.08
CA SER A 59 -32.03 31.03 0.96
C SER A 59 -32.57 31.63 -0.33
N LEU A 60 -31.81 32.58 -0.89
CA LEU A 60 -31.63 32.78 -2.33
C LEU A 60 -30.13 32.99 -2.57
N GLY A 61 -29.52 32.14 -3.41
CA GLY A 61 -28.11 32.23 -3.73
C GLY A 61 -27.75 33.60 -4.32
N GLN A 62 -26.55 34.08 -4.02
CA GLN A 62 -25.89 35.04 -4.91
C GLN A 62 -24.43 34.66 -5.11
N ASN A 63 -24.17 34.27 -6.36
CA ASN A 63 -22.91 34.27 -7.06
C ASN A 63 -22.05 35.48 -6.67
N VAL A 64 -20.75 35.28 -6.48
CA VAL A 64 -19.79 36.38 -6.47
C VAL A 64 -18.80 36.19 -7.61
N TYR A 65 -18.76 37.24 -8.41
CA TYR A 65 -18.31 37.32 -9.79
C TYR A 65 -16.86 37.79 -9.87
N THR A 66 -16.16 37.32 -10.90
CA THR A 66 -14.91 37.93 -11.37
C THR A 66 -15.26 39.26 -12.07
N ASN A 67 -14.38 40.25 -11.98
CA ASN A 67 -14.61 41.59 -12.54
C ASN A 67 -14.26 41.69 -14.04
N THR A 68 -14.36 40.55 -14.72
CA THR A 68 -13.81 40.30 -16.05
C THR A 68 -14.76 39.37 -16.80
N TRP A 69 -15.12 39.75 -18.02
CA TRP A 69 -16.06 38.99 -18.86
C TRP A 69 -15.39 38.65 -20.19
N ALA A 70 -15.53 37.43 -20.66
CA ALA A 70 -15.27 37.07 -22.05
C ALA A 70 -16.56 37.29 -22.84
N VAL A 71 -16.54 38.21 -23.80
CA VAL A 71 -17.72 38.66 -24.56
C VAL A 71 -17.49 38.34 -26.04
N HIS A 72 -18.40 37.57 -26.64
CA HIS A 72 -18.35 37.25 -28.07
C HIS A 72 -18.87 38.41 -28.92
N ILE A 73 -18.06 38.94 -29.83
CA ILE A 73 -18.36 40.06 -30.74
C ILE A 73 -17.79 39.75 -32.14
N PRO A 74 -18.55 39.05 -32.99
CA PRO A 74 -18.11 38.60 -34.33
C PRO A 74 -17.79 39.73 -35.32
N GLU A 75 -18.17 40.96 -35.02
CA GLU A 75 -17.93 42.14 -35.85
C GLU A 75 -16.52 42.73 -35.69
N GLY A 76 -15.70 42.17 -34.79
CA GLY A 76 -14.28 42.50 -34.68
C GLY A 76 -13.93 43.54 -33.60
N LEU A 77 -12.64 43.85 -33.50
CA LEU A 77 -12.05 44.62 -32.39
C LEU A 77 -12.60 46.06 -32.27
N GLU A 78 -12.86 46.73 -33.40
CA GLU A 78 -13.40 48.12 -33.37
C GLU A 78 -14.82 48.17 -32.78
N GLU A 79 -15.67 47.21 -33.12
CA GLU A 79 -17.02 47.13 -32.56
C GLU A 79 -16.99 46.68 -31.10
N ALA A 80 -16.04 45.81 -30.74
CA ALA A 80 -15.77 45.46 -29.34
C ALA A 80 -15.32 46.67 -28.51
N ASP A 81 -14.45 47.52 -29.03
CA ASP A 81 -14.01 48.75 -28.36
C ASP A 81 -15.15 49.77 -28.21
N ARG A 82 -15.99 49.88 -29.24
CA ARG A 82 -17.19 50.74 -29.21
C ARG A 82 -18.21 50.26 -28.18
N ILE A 83 -18.50 48.96 -28.14
CA ILE A 83 -19.43 48.35 -27.18
C ILE A 83 -18.88 48.43 -25.76
N ALA A 84 -17.58 48.15 -25.56
CA ALA A 84 -16.93 48.31 -24.26
C ALA A 84 -17.06 49.76 -23.75
N SER A 85 -16.71 50.73 -24.58
CA SER A 85 -16.77 52.16 -24.23
C SER A 85 -18.20 52.64 -23.97
N LYS A 86 -19.17 52.23 -24.80
CA LYS A 86 -20.59 52.57 -24.65
C LYS A 86 -21.17 52.09 -23.32
N HIS A 87 -20.70 50.96 -22.81
CA HIS A 87 -21.22 50.33 -21.61
C HIS A 87 -20.31 50.46 -20.39
N GLY A 88 -19.26 51.29 -20.44
CA GLY A 88 -18.40 51.60 -19.28
C GLY A 88 -17.31 50.56 -18.98
N PHE A 89 -17.02 49.66 -19.93
CA PHE A 89 -15.97 48.65 -19.86
C PHE A 89 -14.72 49.09 -20.64
N ILE A 90 -13.57 48.55 -20.25
CA ILE A 90 -12.33 48.58 -21.01
C ILE A 90 -12.24 47.22 -21.72
N ASN A 91 -12.04 47.25 -23.03
CA ASN A 91 -11.65 46.06 -23.77
C ASN A 91 -10.13 45.82 -23.57
N HIS A 92 -9.76 44.65 -23.07
CA HIS A 92 -8.37 44.23 -22.86
C HIS A 92 -7.80 43.45 -24.04
N GLY A 93 -8.57 43.31 -25.12
CA GLY A 93 -8.15 42.69 -26.36
C GLY A 93 -8.75 41.32 -26.58
N HIS A 94 -8.33 40.74 -27.70
CA HIS A 94 -8.79 39.45 -28.22
C HIS A 94 -8.30 38.27 -27.39
N VAL A 95 -9.17 37.30 -27.12
CA VAL A 95 -8.85 36.10 -26.33
C VAL A 95 -8.72 34.87 -27.24
N PHE A 96 -9.77 34.57 -28.03
CA PHE A 96 -9.80 33.54 -29.07
C PHE A 96 -11.10 33.67 -29.91
N GLY A 97 -11.09 33.27 -31.18
CA GLY A 97 -12.29 33.32 -32.04
C GLY A 97 -12.81 34.76 -32.21
N ASP A 98 -14.06 35.03 -31.86
CA ASP A 98 -14.57 36.40 -31.77
C ASP A 98 -14.81 36.84 -30.31
N TYR A 99 -14.10 36.25 -29.33
CA TYR A 99 -14.25 36.59 -27.91
C TYR A 99 -13.23 37.65 -27.46
N TYR A 100 -13.72 38.71 -26.81
CA TYR A 100 -12.98 39.86 -26.30
C TYR A 100 -13.14 40.00 -24.79
N HIS A 101 -12.07 40.40 -24.11
CA HIS A 101 -12.04 40.46 -22.65
C HIS A 101 -12.43 41.85 -22.14
N PHE A 102 -13.60 41.99 -21.53
CA PHE A 102 -14.11 43.27 -21.01
C PHE A 102 -13.94 43.39 -19.50
N ARG A 103 -13.59 44.60 -19.03
CA ARG A 103 -13.43 44.92 -17.60
C ARG A 103 -14.06 46.27 -17.24
N HIS A 104 -14.94 46.32 -16.24
CA HIS A 104 -15.62 47.56 -15.83
C HIS A 104 -14.75 48.47 -14.93
N ARG A 105 -14.81 49.80 -15.10
CA ARG A 105 -13.89 50.75 -14.42
C ARG A 105 -14.23 51.15 -12.98
N THR A 106 -15.40 50.81 -12.43
CA THR A 106 -15.86 51.36 -11.12
C THR A 106 -16.14 50.34 -10.02
N VAL A 107 -15.54 49.15 -10.06
CA VAL A 107 -15.49 48.24 -8.90
C VAL A 107 -14.05 48.07 -8.43
N VAL A 108 -13.82 48.41 -7.17
CA VAL A 108 -12.51 48.65 -6.55
C VAL A 108 -11.66 47.38 -6.50
N LYS A 109 -10.44 47.47 -7.07
CA LYS A 109 -9.32 46.56 -6.79
C LYS A 109 -8.02 47.38 -6.63
N ARG A 110 -7.69 47.64 -5.35
CA ARG A 110 -6.39 47.86 -4.66
C ARG A 110 -5.29 48.83 -5.16
N SER A 111 -4.54 49.27 -4.13
CA SER A 111 -3.40 50.19 -4.00
C SER A 111 -2.12 49.80 -4.75
N LEU A 112 -1.22 50.79 -4.89
CA LEU A 112 0.04 50.84 -5.63
C LEU A 112 1.27 50.71 -4.69
N SER A 113 2.22 49.83 -5.07
CA SER A 113 3.60 49.58 -4.58
C SER A 113 3.87 48.46 -3.56
N GLU A 114 5.01 47.77 -3.80
CA GLU A 114 5.45 46.45 -3.31
C GLU A 114 6.19 46.46 -1.97
N HIS A 115 5.99 45.43 -1.13
CA HIS A 115 7.09 44.60 -0.58
C HIS A 115 6.59 43.38 0.22
N ARG A 116 7.39 42.30 0.13
CA ARG A 116 7.52 41.09 0.99
C ARG A 116 6.51 40.93 2.13
N GLY A 117 5.65 39.91 2.05
CA GLY A 117 4.84 39.48 3.19
C GLY A 117 3.77 38.42 2.91
N THR A 118 3.82 37.70 1.79
CA THR A 118 2.78 36.73 1.40
C THR A 118 3.20 35.27 1.57
N GLN A 119 4.32 35.02 2.24
CA GLN A 119 4.70 33.67 2.66
C GLN A 119 4.25 33.37 4.11
N VAL A 120 3.88 34.39 4.88
CA VAL A 120 3.52 34.27 6.32
C VAL A 120 1.99 34.29 6.57
N ARG A 121 1.16 34.52 5.56
CA ARG A 121 -0.32 34.50 5.70
C ARG A 121 -1.02 33.23 5.20
N LEU A 122 -0.27 32.31 4.57
CA LEU A 122 -0.71 30.93 4.34
C LEU A 122 -0.43 30.02 5.55
N GLU A 123 0.39 30.46 6.51
CA GLU A 123 0.70 29.72 7.74
C GLU A 123 -0.29 30.00 8.88
N SER A 124 -1.25 30.92 8.70
CA SER A 124 -2.18 31.34 9.76
C SER A 124 -3.66 30.99 9.52
N ASP A 125 -3.96 30.12 8.55
CA ASP A 125 -5.33 29.62 8.35
C ASP A 125 -5.61 28.45 9.31
N PRO A 126 -6.63 28.54 10.20
CA PRO A 126 -6.90 27.51 11.22
C PRO A 126 -7.39 26.16 10.65
N LYS A 127 -7.72 26.08 9.36
CA LYS A 127 -8.09 24.84 8.65
C LYS A 127 -7.05 24.38 7.63
N VAL A 128 -6.06 25.20 7.27
CA VAL A 128 -4.88 24.75 6.52
C VAL A 128 -3.85 24.18 7.51
N ARG A 129 -4.19 23.04 8.11
CA ARG A 129 -3.16 22.15 8.65
C ARG A 129 -2.70 21.30 7.49
N SER A 130 -1.52 21.61 6.97
CA SER A 130 -0.77 20.84 5.98
C SER A 130 -1.14 19.36 5.99
N LEU A 131 -1.31 18.73 4.83
CA LEU A 131 -0.99 17.30 4.69
C LEU A 131 0.38 17.11 5.35
N SER A 132 0.41 16.59 6.56
CA SER A 132 1.63 16.46 7.35
C SER A 132 2.46 15.25 6.92
N LEU A 133 2.43 15.00 5.62
CA LEU A 133 3.39 14.19 4.88
C LEU A 133 4.23 15.03 3.92
N ASN A 134 4.14 16.37 3.95
CA ASN A 134 4.80 17.22 2.95
C ASN A 134 5.40 18.53 3.50
N TYR A 135 5.51 18.70 4.81
CA TYR A 135 6.40 19.71 5.37
C TYR A 135 6.77 19.35 6.81
N ASN A 136 7.95 18.78 6.99
CA ASN A 136 8.63 18.83 8.28
C ASN A 136 10.02 19.40 8.03
N THR A 137 10.39 20.45 8.74
CA THR A 137 11.78 20.98 8.79
C THR A 137 12.79 19.93 9.26
N ASN A 138 12.31 18.75 9.66
CA ASN A 138 13.09 17.59 10.07
C ASN A 138 13.32 16.56 8.94
N HIS A 139 12.99 16.85 7.67
CA HIS A 139 13.16 15.93 6.52
C HIS A 139 12.47 14.55 6.70
N ARG A 140 11.27 14.55 7.28
CA ARG A 140 10.44 13.35 7.54
C ARG A 140 9.16 13.39 6.71
N ASP A 141 9.34 13.27 5.40
CA ASP A 141 8.28 13.20 4.39
C ASP A 141 8.72 12.30 3.23
N LEU A 142 7.80 12.06 2.28
CA LEU A 142 8.05 11.24 1.09
C LEU A 142 8.70 12.04 -0.05
N ASN A 143 9.07 13.31 0.19
CA ASN A 143 9.71 14.20 -0.76
C ASN A 143 8.90 14.45 -2.07
N ALA A 144 7.57 14.29 -2.03
CA ALA A 144 6.69 14.42 -3.19
C ALA A 144 6.68 15.85 -3.77
N LYS A 145 6.80 16.88 -2.92
CA LYS A 145 6.88 18.28 -3.36
C LYS A 145 8.04 18.57 -4.30
N VAL A 146 9.19 17.92 -4.11
CA VAL A 146 10.34 18.12 -5.01
C VAL A 146 10.06 17.46 -6.36
N ALA A 147 9.46 16.27 -6.40
CA ALA A 147 8.98 15.66 -7.64
C ALA A 147 7.96 16.55 -8.38
N TRP A 148 7.01 17.15 -7.64
CA TRP A 148 6.05 18.12 -8.21
C TRP A 148 6.75 19.38 -8.74
N GLY A 149 7.79 19.86 -8.05
CA GLY A 149 8.62 20.98 -8.49
C GLY A 149 9.43 20.69 -9.76
N LEU A 150 9.73 19.41 -10.02
CA LEU A 150 10.32 18.93 -11.28
C LEU A 150 9.27 18.77 -12.41
N GLY A 151 7.98 18.96 -12.11
CA GLY A 151 6.89 18.90 -13.07
C GLY A 151 6.15 17.56 -13.16
N TYR A 152 6.51 16.58 -12.32
CA TYR A 152 5.87 15.26 -12.31
C TYR A 152 4.73 15.23 -11.29
N THR A 153 3.53 14.89 -11.74
CA THR A 153 2.27 14.97 -10.97
C THR A 153 1.36 13.74 -11.15
N GLY A 154 1.85 12.72 -11.84
CA GLY A 154 1.14 11.50 -12.21
C GLY A 154 0.47 11.55 -13.58
N LYS A 155 0.68 12.62 -14.37
CA LYS A 155 -0.11 12.87 -15.57
C LYS A 155 0.03 11.74 -16.60
N GLY A 156 -1.11 11.25 -17.08
CA GLY A 156 -1.17 10.20 -18.10
C GLY A 156 -0.84 8.81 -17.58
N VAL A 157 -0.72 8.62 -16.26
CA VAL A 157 -0.65 7.31 -15.59
C VAL A 157 -2.02 6.94 -15.08
N VAL A 158 -2.38 5.66 -15.17
CA VAL A 158 -3.66 5.12 -14.70
C VAL A 158 -3.42 4.16 -13.52
N VAL A 159 -4.06 4.44 -12.39
CA VAL A 159 -3.98 3.62 -11.17
C VAL A 159 -5.37 3.05 -10.87
N SER A 160 -5.43 1.78 -10.41
CA SER A 160 -6.67 1.16 -9.95
C SER A 160 -6.52 0.61 -8.53
N ILE A 161 -7.51 0.89 -7.69
CA ILE A 161 -7.60 0.40 -6.31
C ILE A 161 -8.43 -0.89 -6.28
N LEU A 162 -7.84 -2.02 -5.95
CA LEU A 162 -8.54 -3.31 -5.85
C LEU A 162 -9.05 -3.52 -4.42
N ASP A 163 -10.31 -3.19 -4.15
CA ASP A 163 -10.81 -3.06 -2.77
C ASP A 163 -12.35 -3.18 -2.64
N ASP A 164 -12.97 -2.45 -1.71
CA ASP A 164 -14.41 -2.42 -1.41
C ASP A 164 -15.23 -1.46 -2.28
N GLY A 165 -14.60 -0.87 -3.29
CA GLY A 165 -15.18 0.08 -4.24
C GLY A 165 -14.62 1.50 -4.12
N ILE A 166 -15.01 2.38 -5.05
CA ILE A 166 -14.57 3.78 -5.11
C ILE A 166 -15.77 4.71 -5.29
N GLU A 167 -15.93 5.70 -4.40
CA GLU A 167 -16.92 6.75 -4.55
C GLU A 167 -16.54 7.67 -5.71
N LYS A 168 -16.82 7.24 -6.94
CA LYS A 168 -16.43 7.93 -8.20
C LYS A 168 -16.94 9.36 -8.30
N ASN A 169 -18.04 9.68 -7.61
CA ASN A 169 -18.64 10.99 -7.53
C ASN A 169 -18.16 11.83 -6.34
N HIS A 170 -17.15 11.39 -5.60
CA HIS A 170 -16.51 12.19 -4.56
C HIS A 170 -15.97 13.49 -5.18
N PRO A 171 -16.25 14.68 -4.62
CA PRO A 171 -15.83 15.96 -5.20
C PRO A 171 -14.32 16.09 -5.47
N ASP A 172 -13.54 15.37 -4.67
CA ASP A 172 -12.08 15.35 -4.75
C ASP A 172 -11.51 14.20 -5.62
N LEU A 173 -12.36 13.34 -6.20
CA LEU A 173 -11.95 12.23 -7.08
C LEU A 173 -12.55 12.34 -8.49
N MET A 174 -13.76 12.91 -8.64
CA MET A 174 -14.53 12.85 -9.88
C MET A 174 -13.83 13.38 -11.15
N GLN A 175 -12.88 14.31 -11.01
CA GLN A 175 -12.12 14.84 -12.16
C GLN A 175 -11.03 13.86 -12.64
N ASN A 176 -10.46 13.11 -11.70
CA ASN A 176 -9.43 12.11 -11.96
C ASN A 176 -10.00 10.71 -12.15
N TYR A 177 -11.27 10.49 -11.80
CA TYR A 177 -11.95 9.21 -11.98
C TYR A 177 -11.86 8.72 -13.42
N ASP A 178 -11.62 7.41 -13.57
CA ASP A 178 -11.50 6.71 -14.83
C ASP A 178 -12.36 5.43 -14.83
N PRO A 179 -13.43 5.39 -15.64
CA PRO A 179 -14.29 4.21 -15.75
C PRO A 179 -13.58 3.01 -16.38
N ASP A 180 -12.59 3.23 -17.26
CA ASP A 180 -11.84 2.12 -17.89
C ASP A 180 -10.80 1.51 -16.93
N ALA A 181 -10.55 2.16 -15.79
CA ALA A 181 -9.77 1.63 -14.68
C ALA A 181 -10.63 1.01 -13.57
N SER A 182 -11.94 0.84 -13.82
CA SER A 182 -12.93 0.51 -12.82
C SER A 182 -13.84 -0.66 -13.22
N TYR A 183 -14.28 -1.45 -12.24
CA TYR A 183 -15.27 -2.51 -12.44
C TYR A 183 -15.84 -2.99 -11.10
N ASP A 184 -17.07 -3.48 -11.08
CA ASP A 184 -17.64 -4.19 -9.95
C ASP A 184 -17.68 -5.69 -10.22
N VAL A 185 -16.78 -6.42 -9.57
CA VAL A 185 -16.71 -7.88 -9.70
C VAL A 185 -17.72 -8.56 -8.77
N ASN A 186 -18.11 -7.92 -7.67
CA ASN A 186 -19.09 -8.46 -6.72
C ASN A 186 -20.49 -8.56 -7.35
N ASP A 187 -20.92 -7.49 -8.04
CA ASP A 187 -22.25 -7.41 -8.67
C ASP A 187 -22.22 -7.63 -10.20
N GLY A 188 -21.03 -7.67 -10.80
CA GLY A 188 -20.83 -8.05 -12.20
C GLY A 188 -21.17 -6.95 -13.21
N ASP A 189 -20.89 -5.70 -12.87
CA ASP A 189 -21.23 -4.52 -13.67
C ASP A 189 -20.09 -3.47 -13.66
N PRO A 190 -20.12 -2.42 -14.51
CA PRO A 190 -18.99 -1.49 -14.62
C PRO A 190 -18.94 -0.41 -13.52
N ASP A 191 -19.92 -0.33 -12.61
CA ASP A 191 -19.99 0.72 -11.60
C ASP A 191 -19.41 0.27 -10.24
N PRO A 192 -18.18 0.68 -9.87
CA PRO A 192 -17.55 0.26 -8.61
C PRO A 192 -18.06 1.04 -7.38
N GLN A 193 -19.24 1.65 -7.44
CA GLN A 193 -19.76 2.48 -6.35
C GLN A 193 -19.87 1.66 -5.05
N PRO A 194 -19.30 2.13 -3.92
CA PRO A 194 -19.40 1.41 -2.67
C PRO A 194 -20.84 1.34 -2.19
N ARG A 195 -21.24 0.18 -1.68
CA ARG A 195 -22.51 0.02 -0.99
C ARG A 195 -22.46 0.74 0.36
N TYR A 196 -23.33 1.73 0.55
CA TYR A 196 -23.39 2.49 1.80
C TYR A 196 -24.05 1.69 2.94
N THR A 197 -23.32 1.51 4.04
CA THR A 197 -23.86 0.93 5.28
C THR A 197 -23.92 1.97 6.40
N GLN A 198 -24.55 1.62 7.53
CA GLN A 198 -24.56 2.48 8.72
C GLN A 198 -23.17 2.60 9.35
N LEU A 199 -22.37 1.53 9.29
CA LEU A 199 -21.02 1.45 9.85
C LEU A 199 -19.95 2.00 8.89
N ASN A 200 -20.32 2.28 7.64
CA ASN A 200 -19.42 2.67 6.56
C ASN A 200 -18.31 1.62 6.38
N ASP A 201 -18.70 0.36 6.23
CA ASP A 201 -17.77 -0.75 6.08
C ASP A 201 -16.96 -0.60 4.79
N ASN A 202 -17.64 -0.23 3.70
CA ASN A 202 -17.08 -0.07 2.35
C ASN A 202 -16.48 1.33 2.10
N ARG A 203 -15.62 1.79 3.00
CA ARG A 203 -14.99 3.13 2.90
C ARG A 203 -13.53 3.07 2.47
N HIS A 204 -12.95 1.88 2.47
CA HIS A 204 -11.52 1.67 2.45
C HIS A 204 -10.92 2.02 1.07
N GLY A 205 -11.52 1.56 -0.02
CA GLY A 205 -11.06 1.86 -1.38
C GLY A 205 -11.15 3.35 -1.73
N THR A 206 -12.20 4.04 -1.26
CA THR A 206 -12.34 5.50 -1.43
C THR A 206 -11.25 6.28 -0.69
N ARG A 207 -10.79 5.80 0.48
CA ARG A 207 -9.67 6.40 1.22
C ARG A 207 -8.36 6.20 0.48
N CYS A 208 -8.08 4.98 0.03
CA CYS A 208 -6.88 4.64 -0.74
C CYS A 208 -6.80 5.44 -2.05
N ALA A 209 -7.92 5.61 -2.76
CA ALA A 209 -7.97 6.37 -4.01
C ALA A 209 -7.56 7.85 -3.83
N GLY A 210 -7.97 8.47 -2.72
CA GLY A 210 -7.61 9.85 -2.42
C GLY A 210 -6.12 10.04 -2.14
N GLU A 211 -5.46 9.06 -1.52
CA GLU A 211 -4.02 9.11 -1.28
C GLU A 211 -3.22 9.11 -2.58
N VAL A 212 -3.70 8.39 -3.59
CA VAL A 212 -3.09 8.35 -4.91
C VAL A 212 -3.39 9.65 -5.68
N ALA A 213 -4.66 9.99 -5.86
CA ALA A 213 -5.09 10.92 -6.91
C ALA A 213 -6.21 11.90 -6.50
N ALA A 214 -6.34 12.24 -5.21
CA ALA A 214 -7.18 13.37 -4.83
C ALA A 214 -6.76 14.66 -5.56
N VAL A 215 -7.73 15.42 -6.04
CA VAL A 215 -7.54 16.56 -6.94
C VAL A 215 -6.85 17.72 -6.20
N ALA A 216 -5.81 18.28 -6.80
CA ALA A 216 -5.13 19.45 -6.23
C ALA A 216 -5.90 20.76 -6.47
N ASN A 217 -5.71 21.75 -5.59
CA ASN A 217 -6.11 23.15 -5.78
C ASN A 217 -7.61 23.40 -6.01
N ASN A 218 -8.49 22.51 -5.53
CA ASN A 218 -9.95 22.64 -5.63
C ASN A 218 -10.61 23.15 -4.33
N GLY A 219 -9.84 23.32 -3.24
CA GLY A 219 -10.34 23.75 -1.92
C GLY A 219 -11.09 22.67 -1.14
N ILE A 220 -10.94 21.39 -1.53
CA ILE A 220 -11.60 20.23 -0.94
C ILE A 220 -10.52 19.32 -0.36
N CYS A 221 -10.78 18.77 0.83
CA CYS A 221 -9.93 17.76 1.47
C CYS A 221 -8.42 18.05 1.50
N GLY A 222 -7.69 17.47 0.57
CA GLY A 222 -6.25 17.30 0.57
C GLY A 222 -5.70 17.27 -0.85
N VAL A 223 -4.72 16.40 -1.10
CA VAL A 223 -4.15 16.20 -2.42
C VAL A 223 -3.53 14.80 -2.50
N GLY A 224 -3.74 14.12 -3.62
CA GLY A 224 -3.09 12.85 -3.89
C GLY A 224 -1.60 13.03 -4.19
N VAL A 225 -0.79 11.99 -3.95
CA VAL A 225 0.63 12.02 -4.32
C VAL A 225 0.81 12.25 -5.83
N ALA A 226 -0.06 11.66 -6.63
CA ALA A 226 -0.14 11.75 -8.09
C ALA A 226 -1.46 12.41 -8.51
N TYR A 227 -1.68 13.64 -8.07
CA TYR A 227 -2.95 14.37 -8.22
C TYR A 227 -3.41 14.68 -9.66
N ASN A 228 -2.62 14.37 -10.69
CA ASN A 228 -3.02 14.43 -12.10
C ASN A 228 -3.06 13.04 -12.78
N ALA A 229 -2.84 11.96 -12.01
CA ALA A 229 -3.09 10.60 -12.49
C ALA A 229 -4.59 10.34 -12.64
N LYS A 230 -4.91 9.37 -13.49
CA LYS A 230 -6.24 8.78 -13.55
C LYS A 230 -6.38 7.71 -12.48
N ILE A 231 -7.55 7.64 -11.86
CA ILE A 231 -7.85 6.74 -10.74
C ILE A 231 -9.15 5.99 -10.98
N GLY A 232 -9.08 4.68 -10.91
CA GLY A 232 -10.24 3.80 -10.89
C GLY A 232 -10.30 2.97 -9.62
N GLY A 233 -11.32 2.11 -9.54
CA GLY A 233 -11.44 1.16 -8.45
C GLY A 233 -12.18 -0.08 -8.87
N VAL A 234 -11.76 -1.21 -8.33
CA VAL A 234 -12.42 -2.50 -8.51
C VAL A 234 -13.10 -2.88 -7.21
N ARG A 235 -14.43 -2.97 -7.22
CA ARG A 235 -15.20 -3.47 -6.08
C ARG A 235 -15.19 -4.99 -6.12
N MET A 236 -14.42 -5.59 -5.22
CA MET A 236 -14.22 -7.04 -5.14
C MET A 236 -14.21 -7.59 -3.71
N LEU A 237 -14.08 -6.73 -2.68
CA LEU A 237 -14.08 -7.14 -1.26
C LEU A 237 -15.46 -7.09 -0.56
N ASP A 238 -16.50 -6.51 -1.16
CA ASP A 238 -17.84 -6.41 -0.56
C ASP A 238 -18.69 -7.65 -0.90
N GLY A 239 -18.12 -8.84 -0.74
CA GLY A 239 -18.72 -10.12 -1.10
C GLY A 239 -17.80 -11.30 -0.84
N GLU A 240 -18.18 -12.48 -1.35
CA GLU A 240 -17.32 -13.67 -1.29
C GLU A 240 -16.12 -13.50 -2.23
N VAL A 241 -14.90 -13.54 -1.66
CA VAL A 241 -13.66 -13.42 -2.42
C VAL A 241 -13.17 -14.82 -2.79
N THR A 242 -13.34 -15.19 -4.06
CA THR A 242 -12.88 -16.46 -4.62
C THR A 242 -11.66 -16.26 -5.53
N ASP A 243 -10.92 -17.35 -5.84
CA ASP A 243 -9.78 -17.31 -6.79
C ASP A 243 -10.16 -16.67 -8.14
N MET A 244 -11.40 -16.86 -8.60
CA MET A 244 -11.90 -16.23 -9.83
C MET A 244 -12.08 -14.71 -9.67
N VAL A 245 -12.65 -14.26 -8.56
CA VAL A 245 -12.85 -12.83 -8.25
C VAL A 245 -11.50 -12.11 -8.21
N GLU A 246 -10.51 -12.71 -7.53
CA GLU A 246 -9.15 -12.18 -7.49
C GLU A 246 -8.51 -12.12 -8.87
N ALA A 247 -8.57 -13.21 -9.64
CA ALA A 247 -7.97 -13.29 -10.96
C ALA A 247 -8.59 -12.29 -11.95
N GLN A 248 -9.91 -12.10 -11.91
CA GLN A 248 -10.62 -11.11 -12.71
C GLN A 248 -10.20 -9.69 -12.33
N SER A 249 -10.13 -9.40 -11.02
CA SER A 249 -9.72 -8.09 -10.50
C SER A 249 -8.28 -7.73 -10.91
N LEU A 250 -7.35 -8.68 -10.73
CA LEU A 250 -5.94 -8.55 -11.12
C LEU A 250 -5.71 -8.43 -12.62
N SER A 251 -6.66 -8.90 -13.43
CA SER A 251 -6.58 -8.90 -14.90
C SER A 251 -7.46 -7.83 -15.55
N LEU A 252 -8.02 -6.89 -14.78
CA LEU A 252 -8.86 -5.83 -15.33
C LEU A 252 -8.02 -4.92 -16.23
N ASN A 253 -8.39 -4.81 -17.51
CA ASN A 253 -7.85 -3.85 -18.47
C ASN A 253 -6.32 -3.59 -18.38
N PRO A 254 -5.47 -4.63 -18.48
CA PRO A 254 -4.03 -4.53 -18.21
C PRO A 254 -3.24 -3.76 -19.27
N GLN A 255 -3.88 -3.37 -20.38
CA GLN A 255 -3.30 -2.48 -21.39
C GLN A 255 -3.61 -1.01 -21.13
N HIS A 256 -4.57 -0.73 -20.25
CA HIS A 256 -4.99 0.62 -19.87
C HIS A 256 -4.47 0.99 -18.48
N ILE A 257 -4.64 0.09 -17.50
CA ILE A 257 -4.20 0.28 -16.12
C ILE A 257 -2.69 0.05 -16.01
N ASP A 258 -1.97 1.05 -15.50
CA ASP A 258 -0.53 0.94 -15.28
C ASP A 258 -0.22 0.24 -13.93
N ILE A 259 -0.93 0.67 -12.88
CA ILE A 259 -0.63 0.31 -11.48
C ILE A 259 -1.90 -0.20 -10.81
N TYR A 260 -1.77 -1.33 -10.11
CA TYR A 260 -2.80 -1.90 -9.25
C TYR A 260 -2.33 -1.76 -7.80
N SER A 261 -3.16 -1.17 -6.94
CA SER A 261 -2.89 -1.07 -5.51
C SER A 261 -3.86 -1.95 -4.75
N ALA A 262 -3.33 -2.83 -3.89
CA ALA A 262 -4.11 -3.76 -3.09
C ALA A 262 -3.55 -3.88 -1.67
N SER A 263 -4.41 -4.20 -0.73
CA SER A 263 -4.04 -4.39 0.68
C SER A 263 -4.85 -5.50 1.35
N TRP A 264 -5.27 -6.48 0.56
CA TRP A 264 -5.94 -7.70 0.99
C TRP A 264 -4.99 -8.89 0.86
N GLY A 265 -5.34 -9.97 1.54
CA GLY A 265 -4.54 -11.18 1.65
C GLY A 265 -5.23 -12.16 2.60
N PRO A 266 -4.50 -13.17 3.10
CA PRO A 266 -4.97 -14.03 4.17
C PRO A 266 -5.28 -13.25 5.45
N GLU A 267 -5.91 -13.91 6.41
CA GLU A 267 -6.17 -13.30 7.72
C GLU A 267 -4.85 -13.05 8.48
N ASP A 268 -4.66 -11.81 8.95
CA ASP A 268 -3.47 -11.32 9.68
C ASP A 268 -3.46 -11.79 11.16
N ASP A 269 -3.63 -13.09 11.38
CA ASP A 269 -3.89 -13.71 12.68
C ASP A 269 -2.66 -14.38 13.33
N GLY A 270 -1.50 -14.31 12.68
CA GLY A 270 -0.28 -14.93 13.18
C GLY A 270 -0.26 -16.46 13.10
N LYS A 271 -1.21 -17.09 12.39
CA LYS A 271 -1.31 -18.56 12.26
C LYS A 271 -1.57 -19.03 10.83
N THR A 272 -2.20 -18.21 10.00
CA THR A 272 -2.57 -18.56 8.62
C THR A 272 -1.34 -18.60 7.71
N VAL A 273 -1.33 -19.52 6.75
CA VAL A 273 -0.35 -19.59 5.65
C VAL A 273 -1.17 -19.84 4.41
N ASP A 274 -1.33 -18.82 3.59
CA ASP A 274 -2.14 -18.90 2.38
C ASP A 274 -1.71 -17.84 1.36
N GLY A 275 -2.16 -17.98 0.12
CA GLY A 275 -1.80 -17.05 -0.95
C GLY A 275 -2.60 -17.31 -2.21
N PRO A 276 -2.23 -16.65 -3.32
CA PRO A 276 -3.02 -16.71 -4.54
C PRO A 276 -3.17 -18.16 -4.99
N ALA A 277 -4.41 -18.56 -5.26
CA ALA A 277 -4.72 -19.84 -5.87
C ALA A 277 -4.33 -19.82 -7.36
N LYS A 278 -4.81 -20.80 -8.14
CA LYS A 278 -4.25 -21.05 -9.47
C LYS A 278 -4.53 -19.89 -10.43
N LEU A 279 -5.76 -19.39 -10.44
CA LEU A 279 -6.17 -18.34 -11.37
C LEU A 279 -5.52 -17.01 -11.01
N ALA A 280 -5.47 -16.65 -9.73
CA ALA A 280 -4.79 -15.43 -9.27
C ALA A 280 -3.27 -15.47 -9.57
N LYS A 281 -2.60 -16.62 -9.41
CA LYS A 281 -1.20 -16.80 -9.82
C LYS A 281 -0.99 -16.61 -11.33
N GLU A 282 -1.90 -17.15 -12.14
CA GLU A 282 -1.87 -16.96 -13.59
C GLU A 282 -2.15 -15.50 -13.98
N ALA A 283 -3.07 -14.82 -13.29
CA ALA A 283 -3.35 -13.40 -13.47
C ALA A 283 -2.13 -12.51 -13.17
N PHE A 284 -1.43 -12.75 -12.06
CA PHE A 284 -0.17 -12.05 -11.78
C PHE A 284 0.87 -12.27 -12.89
N LEU A 285 1.08 -13.54 -13.29
CA LEU A 285 2.04 -13.87 -14.34
C LEU A 285 1.69 -13.14 -15.64
N ARG A 286 0.44 -13.22 -16.10
CA ARG A 286 -0.03 -12.53 -17.30
C ARG A 286 0.08 -11.02 -17.18
N GLY A 287 -0.25 -10.46 -16.02
CA GLY A 287 -0.12 -9.03 -15.74
C GLY A 287 1.31 -8.55 -15.95
N VAL A 288 2.30 -9.22 -15.34
CA VAL A 288 3.71 -8.82 -15.46
C VAL A 288 4.34 -9.15 -16.82
N THR A 289 3.78 -10.07 -17.61
CA THR A 289 4.31 -10.44 -18.94
C THR A 289 3.64 -9.72 -20.11
N GLU A 290 2.33 -9.51 -20.04
CA GLU A 290 1.51 -8.99 -21.15
C GLU A 290 1.04 -7.56 -20.88
N GLY A 291 0.85 -7.17 -19.61
CA GLY A 291 0.35 -5.85 -19.22
C GLY A 291 1.23 -4.70 -19.70
N ARG A 292 0.63 -3.52 -19.87
CA ARG A 292 1.30 -2.29 -20.34
C ARG A 292 2.13 -2.51 -21.62
N GLY A 293 1.56 -3.18 -22.61
CA GLY A 293 2.24 -3.49 -23.88
C GLY A 293 3.46 -4.40 -23.73
N GLY A 294 3.48 -5.28 -22.71
CA GLY A 294 4.60 -6.16 -22.39
C GLY A 294 5.66 -5.57 -21.45
N LEU A 295 5.48 -4.34 -20.96
CA LEU A 295 6.31 -3.78 -19.88
C LEU A 295 5.99 -4.42 -18.51
N GLY A 296 4.78 -4.97 -18.38
CA GLY A 296 4.26 -5.61 -17.19
C GLY A 296 3.53 -4.64 -16.26
N SER A 297 2.33 -5.05 -15.84
CA SER A 297 1.55 -4.40 -14.78
C SER A 297 2.35 -4.28 -13.50
N ILE A 298 2.20 -3.16 -12.79
CA ILE A 298 2.84 -2.96 -11.48
C ILE A 298 1.81 -3.20 -10.39
N PHE A 299 2.01 -4.26 -9.60
CA PHE A 299 1.16 -4.59 -8.46
C PHE A 299 1.82 -4.09 -7.18
N VAL A 300 1.22 -3.11 -6.49
CA VAL A 300 1.67 -2.59 -5.20
C VAL A 300 0.84 -3.21 -4.10
N TRP A 301 1.51 -3.76 -3.08
CA TRP A 301 0.85 -4.55 -2.04
C TRP A 301 1.21 -4.07 -0.64
N ALA A 302 0.23 -3.99 0.25
CA ALA A 302 0.49 -3.77 1.67
C ALA A 302 1.07 -5.05 2.31
N SER A 303 1.99 -4.90 3.26
CA SER A 303 2.66 -6.05 3.87
C SER A 303 1.89 -6.74 5.00
N GLY A 304 0.64 -6.36 5.31
CA GLY A 304 -0.17 -6.95 6.39
C GLY A 304 -0.20 -6.14 7.70
N ASN A 305 -1.17 -6.42 8.56
CA ASN A 305 -1.46 -5.71 9.83
C ASN A 305 -1.39 -6.62 11.08
N GLY A 306 -0.82 -7.82 10.96
CA GLY A 306 -0.74 -8.88 11.97
C GLY A 306 0.38 -8.71 13.00
N GLY A 307 1.04 -7.55 13.07
CA GLY A 307 2.19 -7.33 13.98
C GLY A 307 1.87 -7.55 15.47
N ARG A 308 0.62 -7.29 15.89
CA ARG A 308 0.15 -7.58 17.26
C ARG A 308 0.07 -9.08 17.53
N GLU A 309 -0.38 -9.84 16.55
CA GLU A 309 -0.50 -11.30 16.57
C GLU A 309 0.81 -12.00 16.21
N LYS A 310 1.92 -11.24 16.11
CA LYS A 310 3.25 -11.75 15.78
C LYS A 310 3.26 -12.52 14.45
N ASP A 311 2.52 -12.01 13.47
CA ASP A 311 2.55 -12.56 12.13
C ASP A 311 3.85 -12.23 11.39
N SER A 312 4.09 -12.94 10.31
CA SER A 312 5.27 -12.87 9.47
C SER A 312 4.85 -12.92 8.01
N CYS A 313 4.86 -11.77 7.34
CA CYS A 313 4.30 -11.58 6.00
C CYS A 313 4.83 -12.49 4.87
N ASN A 314 5.92 -13.24 5.06
CA ASN A 314 6.27 -14.33 4.15
C ASN A 314 5.28 -15.51 4.17
N CYS A 315 4.35 -15.54 5.13
CA CYS A 315 3.22 -16.48 5.20
C CYS A 315 1.99 -16.01 4.39
N ASP A 316 2.00 -14.76 3.93
CA ASP A 316 1.05 -14.24 2.95
C ASP A 316 1.67 -14.36 1.55
N GLY A 317 1.09 -15.22 0.71
CA GLY A 317 1.59 -15.47 -0.65
C GLY A 317 1.38 -14.34 -1.65
N TYR A 318 0.54 -13.33 -1.36
CA TYR A 318 0.36 -12.15 -2.21
C TYR A 318 1.53 -11.18 -2.00
N THR A 319 1.81 -10.80 -0.75
CA THR A 319 2.94 -9.91 -0.41
C THR A 319 4.32 -10.59 -0.57
N ASN A 320 4.40 -11.92 -0.44
CA ASN A 320 5.61 -12.71 -0.68
C ASN A 320 5.89 -13.01 -2.17
N SER A 321 4.96 -12.66 -3.07
CA SER A 321 5.14 -12.84 -4.51
C SER A 321 6.27 -11.96 -5.05
N ILE A 322 7.01 -12.43 -6.06
CA ILE A 322 8.00 -11.59 -6.76
C ILE A 322 7.31 -10.54 -7.65
N TYR A 323 6.06 -10.79 -8.02
CA TYR A 323 5.28 -9.95 -8.94
C TYR A 323 4.66 -8.74 -8.25
N THR A 324 4.66 -8.73 -6.91
CA THR A 324 4.15 -7.63 -6.10
C THR A 324 5.32 -6.80 -5.55
N LEU A 325 5.09 -5.50 -5.49
CA LEU A 325 5.96 -4.53 -4.86
C LEU A 325 5.41 -4.29 -3.45
N SER A 326 5.91 -5.08 -2.50
CA SER A 326 5.43 -5.08 -1.12
C SER A 326 5.96 -3.88 -0.31
N ILE A 327 5.04 -3.20 0.37
CA ILE A 327 5.26 -1.96 1.11
C ILE A 327 4.79 -2.12 2.56
N SER A 328 5.71 -1.84 3.49
CA SER A 328 5.43 -1.75 4.93
C SER A 328 5.22 -0.30 5.38
N SER A 329 4.97 -0.11 6.68
CA SER A 329 4.66 1.20 7.26
C SER A 329 5.73 1.68 8.24
N THR A 330 5.92 2.99 8.29
CA THR A 330 6.57 3.67 9.41
C THR A 330 5.61 4.66 10.06
N THR A 331 5.77 4.87 11.37
CA THR A 331 5.06 5.95 12.06
C THR A 331 5.66 7.31 11.69
N GLN A 332 4.96 8.39 12.04
CA GLN A 332 5.43 9.77 11.89
C GLN A 332 6.83 9.98 12.51
N ASN A 333 7.13 9.32 13.63
CA ASN A 333 8.42 9.46 14.31
C ASN A 333 9.52 8.53 13.78
N GLY A 334 9.23 7.72 12.77
CA GLY A 334 10.18 6.79 12.20
C GLY A 334 10.24 5.44 12.93
N ASN A 335 9.24 5.09 13.76
CA ASN A 335 9.23 3.81 14.47
C ASN A 335 8.46 2.74 13.68
N VAL A 336 8.69 1.47 14.01
CA VAL A 336 7.91 0.35 13.46
C VAL A 336 6.53 0.38 14.11
N PRO A 337 5.43 0.55 13.35
CA PRO A 337 4.08 0.57 13.91
C PRO A 337 3.71 -0.78 14.54
N TRP A 338 2.81 -0.76 15.52
CA TRP A 338 2.39 -1.95 16.28
C TRP A 338 1.72 -3.05 15.43
N TYR A 339 1.15 -2.67 14.29
CA TYR A 339 0.48 -3.56 13.34
C TYR A 339 1.42 -4.08 12.24
N SER A 340 2.60 -3.50 12.04
CA SER A 340 3.46 -3.86 10.91
C SER A 340 4.02 -5.28 11.06
N GLU A 341 4.01 -6.03 9.97
CA GLU A 341 4.64 -7.35 9.88
C GLU A 341 6.05 -7.24 9.30
N ALA A 342 6.95 -8.08 9.81
CA ALA A 342 8.33 -8.13 9.34
C ALA A 342 8.58 -9.40 8.53
N CYS A 343 9.12 -9.26 7.33
CA CYS A 343 9.51 -10.38 6.49
C CYS A 343 10.56 -9.96 5.45
N SER A 344 11.16 -10.95 4.81
CA SER A 344 12.24 -10.70 3.84
C SER A 344 11.75 -10.32 2.44
N SER A 345 10.45 -10.40 2.17
CA SER A 345 9.84 -10.04 0.89
C SER A 345 9.58 -8.55 0.71
N THR A 346 9.40 -7.80 1.81
CA THR A 346 9.18 -6.33 1.77
C THR A 346 10.29 -5.62 1.00
N LEU A 347 9.92 -4.73 0.07
CA LEU A 347 10.88 -3.93 -0.70
C LEU A 347 11.17 -2.58 -0.04
N ALA A 348 10.16 -1.89 0.44
CA ALA A 348 10.30 -0.53 0.96
C ALA A 348 9.18 -0.17 1.95
N THR A 349 9.15 1.08 2.36
CA THR A 349 8.23 1.61 3.36
C THR A 349 7.72 2.98 2.97
N THR A 350 6.49 3.28 3.38
CA THR A 350 5.94 4.65 3.42
C THR A 350 5.38 4.98 4.80
N TYR A 351 4.97 6.21 5.01
CA TYR A 351 4.32 6.60 6.25
C TYR A 351 2.90 6.04 6.36
N SER A 352 2.47 5.79 7.59
CA SER A 352 1.08 5.53 7.95
C SER A 352 0.82 6.00 9.38
N SER A 353 -0.17 5.42 10.06
CA SER A 353 -0.51 5.69 11.45
C SER A 353 0.51 5.09 12.43
N GLY A 354 0.52 5.61 13.65
CA GLY A 354 1.36 5.12 14.75
C GLY A 354 0.63 5.09 16.08
N GLY A 355 1.33 5.49 17.15
CA GLY A 355 0.74 5.64 18.48
C GLY A 355 -0.28 6.79 18.54
N LEU A 356 -1.00 6.89 19.67
CA LEU A 356 -2.07 7.89 19.88
C LEU A 356 -1.61 9.36 19.70
N ASN A 357 -0.32 9.63 19.90
CA ASN A 357 0.25 10.98 19.77
C ASN A 357 0.87 11.24 18.39
N GLU A 358 0.77 10.29 17.47
CA GLU A 358 1.28 10.40 16.11
C GLU A 358 0.14 10.66 15.15
N LYS A 359 0.43 11.46 14.11
CA LYS A 359 -0.55 11.75 13.07
C LYS A 359 -0.83 10.49 12.23
N GLN A 360 -2.00 10.50 11.61
CA GLN A 360 -2.49 9.45 10.73
C GLN A 360 -2.63 10.01 9.30
N ILE A 361 -3.14 9.18 8.39
CA ILE A 361 -3.28 9.55 6.99
C ILE A 361 -4.54 10.41 6.78
N VAL A 362 -4.35 11.50 6.04
CA VAL A 362 -5.41 12.43 5.63
C VAL A 362 -5.79 12.14 4.18
N THR A 363 -7.06 11.82 3.92
CA THR A 363 -7.54 11.47 2.58
C THR A 363 -9.06 11.65 2.47
N THR A 364 -9.60 11.39 1.27
CA THR A 364 -11.03 11.33 0.97
C THR A 364 -11.73 10.22 1.77
N ASP A 365 -13.02 10.37 2.04
CA ASP A 365 -13.79 9.39 2.78
C ASP A 365 -15.20 9.25 2.21
N LEU A 366 -15.84 8.12 2.50
CA LEU A 366 -17.18 7.80 2.02
C LEU A 366 -18.19 8.88 2.41
N LYS A 367 -19.20 9.10 1.57
CA LYS A 367 -20.24 10.14 1.69
C LYS A 367 -19.68 11.55 1.48
N SER A 368 -18.74 11.70 0.55
CA SER A 368 -18.12 12.96 0.15
C SER A 368 -17.45 13.70 1.30
N LYS A 369 -16.77 12.94 2.16
CA LYS A 369 -16.14 13.44 3.39
C LYS A 369 -14.62 13.41 3.29
N CYS A 370 -14.00 13.91 4.34
CA CYS A 370 -12.58 13.80 4.57
C CYS A 370 -12.34 13.05 5.86
N THR A 371 -11.27 12.27 5.90
CA THR A 371 -10.78 11.64 7.13
C THR A 371 -9.34 12.07 7.37
N ASP A 372 -9.00 12.24 8.64
CA ASP A 372 -7.64 12.37 9.15
C ASP A 372 -7.25 11.16 10.00
N THR A 373 -8.00 10.06 9.86
CA THR A 373 -7.85 8.85 10.66
C THR A 373 -7.78 7.58 9.82
N HIS A 374 -7.14 7.61 8.65
CA HIS A 374 -6.82 6.39 7.90
C HIS A 374 -5.49 5.80 8.40
N THR A 375 -5.42 4.47 8.49
CA THR A 375 -4.45 3.75 9.32
C THR A 375 -4.10 2.39 8.72
N GLY A 376 -2.97 1.81 9.13
CA GLY A 376 -2.56 0.45 8.74
C GLY A 376 -1.58 0.44 7.56
N THR A 377 -1.02 -0.72 7.24
CA THR A 377 -0.20 -0.89 6.01
C THR A 377 -1.00 -0.67 4.73
N SER A 378 -2.33 -0.81 4.81
CA SER A 378 -3.24 -0.49 3.72
C SER A 378 -3.25 0.99 3.32
N ALA A 379 -2.87 1.91 4.23
CA ALA A 379 -2.67 3.33 3.91
C ALA A 379 -1.23 3.64 3.46
N SER A 380 -0.35 2.64 3.37
CA SER A 380 1.02 2.82 2.88
C SER A 380 1.16 2.39 1.42
N ALA A 381 0.53 1.29 1.01
CA ALA A 381 0.53 0.86 -0.38
C ALA A 381 0.00 1.94 -1.37
N PRO A 382 -1.09 2.68 -1.10
CA PRO A 382 -1.57 3.75 -1.98
C PRO A 382 -0.59 4.92 -2.12
N LEU A 383 0.08 5.32 -1.04
CA LEU A 383 1.13 6.34 -1.11
C LEU A 383 2.27 5.90 -2.02
N ALA A 384 2.70 4.64 -1.90
CA ALA A 384 3.70 4.05 -2.78
C ALA A 384 3.22 3.99 -4.24
N ALA A 385 1.97 3.59 -4.50
CA ALA A 385 1.38 3.58 -5.83
C ALA A 385 1.37 4.98 -6.46
N GLY A 386 1.07 6.02 -5.67
CA GLY A 386 1.19 7.41 -6.11
C GLY A 386 2.63 7.80 -6.47
N ILE A 387 3.62 7.44 -5.65
CA ILE A 387 5.04 7.70 -5.96
C ILE A 387 5.48 6.98 -7.25
N ILE A 388 5.07 5.72 -7.42
CA ILE A 388 5.34 4.92 -8.61
C ILE A 388 4.69 5.56 -9.85
N ALA A 389 3.50 6.16 -9.72
CA ALA A 389 2.89 6.91 -10.80
C ALA A 389 3.75 8.13 -11.19
N LEU A 390 4.32 8.87 -10.23
CA LEU A 390 5.26 9.95 -10.56
C LEU A 390 6.47 9.43 -11.34
N ALA A 391 7.03 8.28 -10.95
CA ALA A 391 8.16 7.66 -11.65
C ALA A 391 7.80 7.18 -13.07
N LEU A 392 6.60 6.63 -13.27
CA LEU A 392 6.11 6.23 -14.60
C LEU A 392 5.83 7.42 -15.52
N GLU A 393 5.40 8.57 -14.98
CA GLU A 393 5.32 9.80 -15.78
C GLU A 393 6.72 10.24 -16.25
N ALA A 394 7.72 10.11 -15.38
CA ALA A 394 9.11 10.43 -15.73
C ALA A 394 9.69 9.49 -16.79
N ASN A 395 9.33 8.22 -16.76
CA ASN A 395 9.74 7.26 -17.78
C ASN A 395 8.67 6.17 -17.98
N LYS A 396 7.87 6.32 -19.04
CA LYS A 396 6.78 5.39 -19.38
C LYS A 396 7.27 4.01 -19.82
N ASN A 397 8.55 3.88 -20.21
CA ASN A 397 9.12 2.64 -20.70
C ASN A 397 9.64 1.72 -19.58
N LEU A 398 9.51 2.11 -18.31
CA LEU A 398 9.92 1.27 -17.19
C LEU A 398 9.09 -0.01 -17.15
N THR A 399 9.78 -1.16 -17.08
CA THR A 399 9.14 -2.45 -16.81
C THR A 399 8.78 -2.59 -15.33
N TRP A 400 7.96 -3.60 -14.99
CA TRP A 400 7.64 -3.93 -13.61
C TRP A 400 8.90 -4.22 -12.75
N ARG A 401 9.94 -4.82 -13.35
CA ARG A 401 11.23 -5.06 -12.69
C ARG A 401 12.05 -3.79 -12.53
N ASP A 402 12.10 -2.93 -13.56
CA ASP A 402 12.78 -1.64 -13.47
C ASP A 402 12.26 -0.83 -12.28
N MET A 403 10.94 -0.82 -12.07
CA MET A 403 10.34 -0.14 -10.94
C MET A 403 10.84 -0.67 -9.59
N GLN A 404 10.95 -1.99 -9.43
CA GLN A 404 11.52 -2.58 -8.21
C GLN A 404 13.00 -2.23 -8.03
N HIS A 405 13.80 -2.23 -9.10
CA HIS A 405 15.20 -1.78 -9.06
C HIS A 405 15.33 -0.32 -8.63
N LEU A 406 14.46 0.56 -9.14
CA LEU A 406 14.44 1.97 -8.75
C LEU A 406 14.13 2.12 -7.26
N VAL A 407 13.15 1.37 -6.74
CA VAL A 407 12.82 1.35 -5.31
C VAL A 407 14.04 0.91 -4.47
N VAL A 408 14.66 -0.21 -4.80
CA VAL A 408 15.86 -0.72 -4.09
C VAL A 408 17.00 0.31 -4.04
N ARG A 409 17.18 1.07 -5.12
CA ARG A 409 18.30 2.00 -5.28
C ARG A 409 18.05 3.39 -4.70
N THR A 410 16.80 3.77 -4.47
CA THR A 410 16.42 5.14 -4.08
C THR A 410 15.79 5.26 -2.70
N SER A 411 15.30 4.15 -2.13
CA SER A 411 14.78 4.11 -0.77
C SER A 411 15.84 4.51 0.27
N ARG A 412 15.38 5.17 1.34
CA ARG A 412 16.24 5.80 2.35
C ARG A 412 16.05 5.14 3.73
N PRO A 413 17.10 4.52 4.29
CA PRO A 413 17.10 4.03 5.67
C PRO A 413 17.11 5.16 6.73
N ALA A 414 17.44 6.39 6.32
CA ALA A 414 17.59 7.51 7.23
C ALA A 414 16.29 7.80 8.00
N HIS A 415 16.42 8.13 9.28
CA HIS A 415 15.32 8.46 10.19
C HIS A 415 14.31 7.34 10.48
N LEU A 416 14.59 6.11 10.03
CA LEU A 416 13.83 4.90 10.38
C LEU A 416 14.53 4.12 11.51
N LEU A 417 13.79 3.87 12.58
CA LEU A 417 14.27 3.30 13.83
C LEU A 417 13.83 1.84 13.94
N THR A 418 14.81 0.96 13.85
CA THR A 418 14.65 -0.48 14.08
C THR A 418 15.99 -1.07 14.53
N ILE A 419 15.93 -2.24 15.18
CA ILE A 419 17.09 -2.99 15.67
C ILE A 419 17.65 -3.97 14.63
N ASP A 420 16.95 -4.17 13.51
CA ASP A 420 17.23 -5.22 12.53
C ASP A 420 17.95 -4.73 11.25
N TRP A 421 18.36 -3.46 11.18
CA TRP A 421 19.17 -2.96 10.05
C TRP A 421 20.45 -3.79 9.88
N LYS A 422 20.62 -4.38 8.69
CA LYS A 422 21.83 -5.09 8.26
C LYS A 422 22.32 -4.53 6.94
N THR A 423 23.62 -4.60 6.70
CA THR A 423 24.21 -4.24 5.41
C THR A 423 24.38 -5.50 4.59
N ASN A 424 23.85 -5.52 3.37
CA ASN A 424 23.95 -6.66 2.47
C ASN A 424 25.30 -6.69 1.72
N GLY A 425 25.52 -7.69 0.86
CA GLY A 425 26.78 -7.95 0.18
C GLY A 425 27.22 -6.87 -0.81
N VAL A 426 26.34 -5.96 -1.20
CA VAL A 426 26.63 -4.81 -2.07
C VAL A 426 26.63 -3.47 -1.33
N GLY A 427 26.60 -3.51 0.01
CA GLY A 427 26.74 -2.31 0.84
C GLY A 427 25.44 -1.53 1.13
N ARG A 428 24.26 -2.08 0.80
CA ARG A 428 22.98 -1.43 1.11
C ARG A 428 22.44 -1.86 2.46
N LYS A 429 21.86 -0.92 3.21
CA LYS A 429 21.13 -1.24 4.44
C LYS A 429 19.75 -1.79 4.10
N VAL A 430 19.38 -2.90 4.72
CA VAL A 430 18.09 -3.55 4.57
C VAL A 430 17.57 -4.00 5.94
N SER A 431 16.26 -3.97 6.13
CA SER A 431 15.52 -4.35 7.34
C SER A 431 14.33 -5.22 6.95
N HIS A 432 13.99 -6.22 7.77
CA HIS A 432 12.78 -7.02 7.57
C HIS A 432 11.50 -6.22 7.88
N SER A 433 11.59 -5.17 8.70
CA SER A 433 10.48 -4.25 8.95
C SER A 433 10.32 -3.17 7.88
N TYR A 434 11.41 -2.75 7.22
CA TYR A 434 11.40 -1.59 6.33
C TYR A 434 11.84 -1.84 4.88
N GLY A 435 12.23 -3.07 4.53
CA GLY A 435 12.94 -3.35 3.29
C GLY A 435 14.18 -2.47 3.15
N TYR A 436 14.32 -1.80 2.01
CA TYR A 436 15.41 -0.85 1.73
C TYR A 436 15.19 0.55 2.34
N GLY A 437 14.06 0.77 3.03
CA GLY A 437 13.75 2.01 3.73
C GLY A 437 12.61 2.81 3.11
N LEU A 438 12.55 4.10 3.47
CA LEU A 438 11.47 4.99 3.09
C LEU A 438 11.55 5.36 1.61
N LEU A 439 10.43 5.26 0.88
CA LEU A 439 10.36 5.75 -0.51
C LEU A 439 10.62 7.26 -0.57
N ASP A 440 11.41 7.67 -1.55
CA ASP A 440 11.67 9.08 -1.86
C ASP A 440 11.21 9.40 -3.28
N ALA A 441 10.14 10.17 -3.39
CA ALA A 441 9.52 10.52 -4.67
C ALA A 441 10.45 11.30 -5.60
N SER A 442 11.30 12.18 -5.06
CA SER A 442 12.25 12.93 -5.89
C SER A 442 13.36 12.04 -6.42
N ALA A 443 13.90 11.16 -5.58
CA ALA A 443 15.02 10.30 -5.95
C ALA A 443 14.59 9.27 -7.01
N ILE A 444 13.41 8.66 -6.83
CA ILE A 444 12.90 7.67 -7.77
C ILE A 444 12.59 8.29 -9.14
N VAL A 445 11.97 9.47 -9.18
CA VAL A 445 11.69 10.23 -10.41
C VAL A 445 12.97 10.66 -11.11
N SER A 446 13.95 11.16 -10.35
CA SER A 446 15.22 11.60 -10.90
C SER A 446 15.98 10.43 -11.52
N LEU A 447 16.05 9.28 -10.83
CA LEU A 447 16.71 8.09 -11.36
C LEU A 447 15.96 7.51 -12.56
N ALA A 448 14.62 7.47 -12.52
CA ALA A 448 13.76 6.99 -13.60
C ALA A 448 14.02 7.71 -14.93
N SER A 449 14.21 9.03 -14.89
CA SER A 449 14.44 9.87 -16.09
C SER A 449 15.72 9.51 -16.86
N THR A 450 16.70 8.92 -16.18
CA THR A 450 17.98 8.48 -16.75
C THR A 450 18.16 6.96 -16.74
N TRP A 451 17.12 6.23 -16.35
CA TRP A 451 17.20 4.78 -16.16
C TRP A 451 17.31 4.06 -17.50
N THR A 452 18.24 3.11 -17.55
CA THR A 452 18.33 2.16 -18.67
C THR A 452 17.68 0.86 -18.23
N ASN A 453 16.69 0.40 -19.00
CA ASN A 453 15.93 -0.80 -18.66
C ASN A 453 16.83 -2.02 -18.46
N VAL A 454 16.50 -2.83 -17.46
CA VAL A 454 17.21 -4.08 -17.18
C VAL A 454 16.97 -5.10 -18.29
N GLY A 455 17.95 -5.97 -18.52
CA GLY A 455 17.82 -7.07 -19.47
C GLY A 455 16.75 -8.10 -19.07
N PRO A 456 16.45 -9.07 -19.95
CA PRO A 456 15.44 -10.10 -19.69
C PRO A 456 15.71 -10.86 -18.38
N GLN A 457 14.64 -11.13 -17.63
CA GLN A 457 14.74 -11.88 -16.39
C GLN A 457 15.20 -13.32 -16.68
N ARG A 458 16.22 -13.79 -15.96
CA ARG A 458 16.62 -15.20 -15.98
C ARG A 458 16.18 -15.87 -14.68
N LYS A 459 15.84 -17.15 -14.77
CA LYS A 459 15.41 -17.98 -13.65
C LYS A 459 16.33 -19.19 -13.54
N TYR A 460 17.09 -19.27 -12.45
CA TYR A 460 17.94 -20.43 -12.16
C TYR A 460 17.33 -21.23 -11.01
N VAL A 461 17.22 -22.56 -11.18
CA VAL A 461 16.56 -23.46 -10.22
C VAL A 461 17.54 -24.51 -9.74
N ILE A 462 17.77 -24.53 -8.43
CA ILE A 462 18.74 -25.44 -7.81
C ILE A 462 18.00 -26.48 -6.96
N PRO A 463 18.07 -27.79 -7.25
CA PRO A 463 17.56 -28.82 -6.38
C PRO A 463 18.55 -29.09 -5.24
N MET A 464 18.30 -28.56 -4.04
CA MET A 464 19.27 -28.59 -2.95
C MET A 464 19.32 -29.92 -2.18
N LEU A 465 18.26 -30.74 -2.10
CA LEU A 465 18.31 -32.07 -1.46
C LEU A 465 17.29 -33.07 -2.04
N SER A 466 17.64 -34.37 -1.98
CA SER A 466 16.76 -35.51 -2.26
C SER A 466 16.49 -36.40 -1.03
N GLU A 467 17.29 -36.30 0.04
CA GLU A 467 17.12 -37.11 1.26
C GLU A 467 16.49 -36.32 2.42
N PRO A 468 15.43 -36.85 3.07
CA PRO A 468 14.81 -36.18 4.21
C PRO A 468 15.75 -36.06 5.41
N ARG A 469 15.86 -34.85 5.99
CA ARG A 469 16.59 -34.63 7.25
C ARG A 469 15.63 -34.38 8.40
N SER A 470 15.93 -34.95 9.56
CA SER A 470 15.12 -34.71 10.76
C SER A 470 15.53 -33.38 11.38
N VAL A 471 14.54 -32.54 11.69
CA VAL A 471 14.72 -31.38 12.57
C VAL A 471 14.49 -31.91 13.99
N ARG A 472 15.53 -32.52 14.57
CA ARG A 472 15.51 -33.09 15.94
C ARG A 472 16.49 -32.39 16.86
N ASP A 473 17.62 -31.97 16.30
CA ASP A 473 18.57 -31.10 16.99
C ASP A 473 18.07 -29.66 16.82
N TRP A 474 18.18 -28.85 17.88
CA TRP A 474 17.67 -27.48 18.01
C TRP A 474 17.85 -26.57 16.78
N SER A 475 18.80 -26.88 15.89
CA SER A 475 18.98 -26.22 14.60
C SER A 475 19.48 -27.21 13.52
N LEU A 476 18.96 -27.09 12.30
CA LEU A 476 19.39 -27.79 11.09
C LEU A 476 20.11 -26.81 10.16
N TYR A 477 21.37 -27.09 9.83
CA TYR A 477 22.19 -26.31 8.90
C TYR A 477 22.39 -27.05 7.58
N LEU A 478 22.06 -26.40 6.47
CA LEU A 478 22.10 -26.97 5.12
C LEU A 478 22.91 -26.06 4.19
N PRO A 479 24.26 -26.19 4.17
CA PRO A 479 25.10 -25.49 3.21
C PRO A 479 24.98 -26.15 1.81
N TYR A 480 24.97 -25.33 0.77
CA TYR A 480 24.94 -25.79 -0.62
C TYR A 480 25.77 -24.84 -1.49
N THR A 481 26.61 -25.41 -2.35
CA THR A 481 27.45 -24.62 -3.25
C THR A 481 26.71 -24.40 -4.57
N VAL A 482 26.58 -23.15 -4.97
CA VAL A 482 25.94 -22.72 -6.21
C VAL A 482 27.02 -22.16 -7.13
N ASP A 483 27.10 -22.69 -8.35
CA ASP A 483 28.03 -22.19 -9.37
C ASP A 483 27.42 -21.04 -10.20
N ALA A 484 26.12 -20.76 -10.05
CA ALA A 484 25.40 -19.68 -10.73
C ALA A 484 25.59 -19.66 -12.26
N CYS A 485 25.74 -20.84 -12.87
CA CYS A 485 26.08 -20.99 -14.30
C CYS A 485 27.42 -20.32 -14.69
N THR A 486 28.40 -20.27 -13.78
CA THR A 486 29.72 -19.68 -14.06
C THR A 486 30.37 -20.36 -15.27
N GLY A 487 30.72 -19.58 -16.29
CA GLY A 487 31.37 -20.07 -17.51
C GLY A 487 30.44 -20.35 -18.70
N SER A 488 29.15 -20.05 -18.61
CA SER A 488 28.21 -20.08 -19.74
C SER A 488 27.58 -18.70 -20.01
N ASP A 489 26.95 -18.53 -21.18
CA ASP A 489 26.18 -17.32 -21.51
C ASP A 489 24.93 -17.12 -20.62
N SER A 490 24.54 -18.16 -19.88
CA SER A 490 23.49 -18.15 -18.87
C SER A 490 23.99 -17.76 -17.47
N CYS A 491 25.27 -17.39 -17.32
CA CYS A 491 25.87 -16.95 -16.07
C CYS A 491 25.10 -15.79 -15.44
N VAL A 492 25.09 -15.82 -14.12
CA VAL A 492 24.30 -14.95 -13.26
C VAL A 492 25.26 -14.18 -12.38
N THR A 493 25.25 -12.86 -12.48
CA THR A 493 26.19 -12.01 -11.72
C THR A 493 25.50 -11.03 -10.77
N SER A 494 24.20 -10.80 -10.93
CA SER A 494 23.42 -9.85 -10.14
C SER A 494 22.03 -10.40 -9.83
N LEU A 495 21.72 -10.51 -8.53
CA LEU A 495 20.44 -10.98 -8.00
C LEU A 495 19.32 -9.95 -8.06
N GLU A 496 18.09 -10.43 -8.16
CA GLU A 496 16.84 -9.70 -7.89
C GLU A 496 16.16 -10.37 -6.69
N HIS A 497 15.21 -11.29 -6.95
CA HIS A 497 14.54 -12.09 -5.93
C HIS A 497 15.22 -13.44 -5.74
N VAL A 498 15.14 -13.95 -4.51
CA VAL A 498 15.55 -15.31 -4.16
C VAL A 498 14.39 -16.01 -3.46
N GLN A 499 13.95 -17.16 -3.96
CA GLN A 499 12.96 -17.98 -3.26
C GLN A 499 13.58 -19.27 -2.75
N ALA A 500 13.36 -19.60 -1.48
CA ALA A 500 13.59 -20.92 -0.92
C ALA A 500 12.25 -21.65 -0.83
N ARG A 501 11.96 -22.54 -1.78
CA ARG A 501 10.75 -23.38 -1.71
C ARG A 501 10.95 -24.52 -0.75
N LEU A 502 10.10 -24.65 0.27
CA LEU A 502 10.25 -25.62 1.33
C LEU A 502 9.02 -26.52 1.43
N THR A 503 9.28 -27.82 1.47
CA THR A 503 8.34 -28.84 1.95
C THR A 503 8.89 -29.41 3.25
N LEU A 504 8.18 -29.22 4.36
CA LEU A 504 8.58 -29.71 5.66
C LEU A 504 7.36 -30.09 6.50
N THR A 505 7.47 -31.17 7.28
CA THR A 505 6.47 -31.52 8.29
C THR A 505 7.01 -31.19 9.67
N TYR A 506 6.17 -30.60 10.50
CA TYR A 506 6.54 -30.16 11.84
C TYR A 506 5.31 -30.15 12.75
N ASN A 507 5.44 -30.61 14.00
CA ASN A 507 4.30 -30.77 14.91
C ASN A 507 3.68 -29.44 15.36
N ARG A 508 4.47 -28.35 15.40
CA ARG A 508 3.99 -26.99 15.72
C ARG A 508 4.73 -25.96 14.89
N ARG A 509 4.15 -25.58 13.76
CA ARG A 509 4.76 -24.71 12.74
C ARG A 509 5.28 -23.38 13.29
N GLY A 510 4.56 -22.76 14.21
CA GLY A 510 4.92 -21.48 14.83
C GLY A 510 6.21 -21.46 15.66
N ASN A 511 6.73 -22.63 16.03
CA ASN A 511 7.99 -22.77 16.76
C ASN A 511 9.22 -22.78 15.85
N LEU A 512 9.02 -22.69 14.52
CA LEU A 512 10.11 -22.62 13.56
C LEU A 512 10.60 -21.18 13.36
N ALA A 513 11.91 -21.02 13.32
CA ALA A 513 12.57 -19.89 12.66
C ALA A 513 13.34 -20.41 11.45
N ILE A 514 13.23 -19.72 10.31
CA ILE A 514 13.91 -20.13 9.07
C ILE A 514 14.73 -18.95 8.56
N HIS A 515 16.00 -19.22 8.25
CA HIS A 515 16.93 -18.22 7.72
C HIS A 515 17.64 -18.74 6.46
N LEU A 516 17.92 -17.84 5.53
CA LEU A 516 18.75 -18.09 4.36
C LEU A 516 19.94 -17.13 4.39
N ILE A 517 21.14 -17.66 4.24
CA ILE A 517 22.38 -16.89 4.22
C ILE A 517 22.97 -16.95 2.81
N SER A 518 23.19 -15.79 2.20
CA SER A 518 23.81 -15.67 0.87
C SER A 518 25.34 -15.91 0.92
N PRO A 519 26.00 -16.16 -0.22
CA PRO A 519 27.45 -16.29 -0.29
C PRO A 519 28.22 -15.06 0.20
N ALA A 520 27.62 -13.87 0.10
CA ALA A 520 28.19 -12.63 0.61
C ALA A 520 27.96 -12.43 2.13
N GLY A 521 27.26 -13.36 2.78
CA GLY A 521 26.98 -13.34 4.23
C GLY A 521 25.69 -12.63 4.64
N THR A 522 24.84 -12.23 3.68
CA THR A 522 23.56 -11.58 3.98
C THR A 522 22.58 -12.62 4.54
N ARG A 523 22.14 -12.41 5.78
CA ARG A 523 21.18 -13.28 6.46
C ARG A 523 19.75 -12.75 6.32
N SER A 524 18.92 -13.47 5.59
CA SER A 524 17.48 -13.22 5.46
C SER A 524 16.69 -14.13 6.40
N THR A 525 15.87 -13.56 7.28
CA THR A 525 14.84 -14.30 8.01
C THR A 525 13.65 -14.56 7.10
N LEU A 526 13.51 -15.82 6.68
CA LEU A 526 12.42 -16.29 5.84
C LEU A 526 11.14 -16.55 6.65
N LEU A 527 11.27 -16.96 7.91
CA LEU A 527 10.15 -17.15 8.81
C LEU A 527 10.56 -16.71 10.22
N HIS A 528 9.83 -15.74 10.77
CA HIS A 528 9.91 -15.43 12.20
C HIS A 528 9.05 -16.42 13.00
N PRO A 529 9.40 -16.71 14.27
CA PRO A 529 8.53 -17.48 15.14
C PRO A 529 7.15 -16.84 15.27
N ARG A 530 6.11 -17.66 15.19
CA ARG A 530 4.70 -17.24 15.28
C ARG A 530 4.01 -17.96 16.43
N PRO A 531 3.96 -17.37 17.64
CA PRO A 531 3.45 -18.04 18.85
C PRO A 531 2.02 -18.58 18.74
N HIS A 532 1.18 -17.97 17.89
CA HIS A 532 -0.21 -18.34 17.69
C HIS A 532 -0.40 -19.45 16.62
N ASP A 533 0.64 -19.81 15.89
CA ASP A 533 0.61 -20.88 14.89
C ASP A 533 0.86 -22.25 15.52
N TYR A 534 -0.21 -22.92 15.90
CA TYR A 534 -0.20 -24.29 16.44
C TYR A 534 -0.35 -25.37 15.37
N SER A 535 -0.30 -25.02 14.07
CA SER A 535 -0.56 -25.98 12.99
C SER A 535 0.48 -27.09 12.94
N SER A 536 0.02 -28.31 12.67
CA SER A 536 0.86 -29.49 12.42
C SER A 536 1.05 -29.80 10.93
N GLU A 537 0.53 -28.94 10.04
CA GLU A 537 0.56 -29.16 8.59
C GLU A 537 1.95 -28.88 7.99
N GLY A 538 2.79 -28.13 8.70
CA GLY A 538 4.09 -27.69 8.22
C GLY A 538 3.97 -26.76 7.00
N PHE A 539 4.86 -26.93 6.03
CA PHE A 539 4.85 -26.21 4.76
C PHE A 539 4.88 -27.19 3.59
N ASN A 540 4.14 -26.88 2.52
CA ASN A 540 4.04 -27.71 1.32
C ASN A 540 4.40 -26.89 0.08
N ASP A 541 5.60 -27.11 -0.48
CA ASP A 541 6.19 -26.33 -1.60
C ASP A 541 6.05 -24.80 -1.40
N TRP A 542 6.14 -24.34 -0.14
CA TRP A 542 5.93 -22.93 0.19
C TRP A 542 7.16 -22.10 -0.20
N ALA A 543 6.96 -21.06 -0.98
CA ALA A 543 8.03 -20.31 -1.63
C ALA A 543 8.45 -19.06 -0.85
N PHE A 544 9.12 -19.22 0.28
CA PHE A 544 9.65 -18.08 1.04
C PHE A 544 10.57 -17.22 0.16
N MET A 545 10.31 -15.92 0.08
CA MET A 545 11.02 -14.99 -0.78
C MET A 545 11.88 -14.01 0.00
N THR A 546 13.04 -13.64 -0.54
CA THR A 546 13.84 -12.53 -0.02
C THR A 546 14.30 -11.57 -1.11
N THR A 547 14.24 -10.28 -0.79
CA THR A 547 14.78 -9.17 -1.59
C THR A 547 16.11 -8.64 -1.03
N HIS A 548 16.58 -9.15 0.11
CA HIS A 548 17.69 -8.55 0.87
C HIS A 548 19.06 -8.73 0.19
N SER A 549 19.19 -9.73 -0.68
CA SER A 549 20.40 -10.01 -1.45
C SER A 549 20.37 -9.40 -2.86
N TRP A 550 19.51 -8.41 -3.11
CA TRP A 550 19.43 -7.74 -4.42
C TRP A 550 20.79 -7.16 -4.84
N ASP A 551 21.13 -7.34 -6.12
CA ASP A 551 22.41 -7.08 -6.78
C ASP A 551 23.62 -7.90 -6.30
N GLU A 552 23.49 -8.80 -5.32
CA GLU A 552 24.62 -9.67 -4.94
C GLU A 552 24.98 -10.68 -6.05
N ASN A 553 26.22 -11.14 -6.05
CA ASN A 553 26.62 -12.30 -6.86
C ASN A 553 26.21 -13.58 -6.12
N PRO A 554 25.39 -14.47 -6.72
CA PRO A 554 24.93 -15.68 -6.05
C PRO A 554 25.89 -16.86 -6.10
N ASN A 555 27.04 -16.74 -6.75
CA ASN A 555 28.05 -17.78 -6.77
C ASN A 555 28.68 -17.97 -5.37
N GLY A 556 28.71 -19.21 -4.90
CA GLY A 556 29.31 -19.60 -3.64
C GLY A 556 28.34 -20.39 -2.77
N VAL A 557 28.58 -20.38 -1.46
CA VAL A 557 27.85 -21.22 -0.51
C VAL A 557 26.61 -20.49 0.01
N TRP A 558 25.44 -21.03 -0.29
CA TRP A 558 24.18 -20.67 0.34
C TRP A 558 23.94 -21.57 1.55
N THR A 559 23.46 -21.01 2.66
CA THR A 559 23.14 -21.80 3.87
C THR A 559 21.71 -21.58 4.29
N LEU A 560 20.89 -22.64 4.25
CA LEU A 560 19.57 -22.65 4.86
C LEU A 560 19.70 -23.11 6.32
N VAL A 561 19.09 -22.37 7.23
CA VAL A 561 19.04 -22.67 8.67
C VAL A 561 17.58 -22.80 9.10
N ILE A 562 17.23 -23.93 9.70
CA ILE A 562 15.90 -24.17 10.29
C ILE A 562 16.11 -24.41 11.79
N GLU A 563 15.52 -23.57 12.62
CA GLU A 563 15.70 -23.61 14.08
C GLU A 563 14.37 -23.88 14.77
N ASN A 564 14.42 -24.67 15.85
CA ASN A 564 13.33 -24.77 16.81
C ASN A 564 13.57 -23.75 17.92
N VAL A 565 12.68 -22.76 18.05
CA VAL A 565 12.81 -21.73 19.10
C VAL A 565 12.11 -22.10 20.41
N ALA A 566 11.38 -23.23 20.46
CA ALA A 566 10.72 -23.67 21.68
C ALA A 566 11.67 -24.41 22.63
N THR A 567 11.43 -24.29 23.94
CA THR A 567 12.16 -25.02 25.00
C THR A 567 11.76 -26.49 25.12
N THR A 568 10.74 -26.93 24.38
CA THR A 568 10.23 -28.30 24.35
C THR A 568 10.80 -29.09 23.19
N SER A 569 10.90 -30.42 23.35
CA SER A 569 11.34 -31.35 22.29
C SER A 569 10.28 -31.51 21.20
N ASP A 570 10.12 -30.48 20.37
CA ASP A 570 9.37 -30.59 19.12
C ASP A 570 10.09 -31.53 18.15
N TYR A 571 9.34 -32.07 17.18
CA TYR A 571 9.88 -32.99 16.20
C TYR A 571 9.26 -32.75 14.83
N GLY A 572 10.11 -32.80 13.81
CA GLY A 572 9.68 -32.77 12.43
C GLY A 572 10.64 -33.49 11.50
N LYS A 573 10.15 -33.75 10.28
CA LYS A 573 10.95 -34.25 9.18
C LYS A 573 10.85 -33.24 8.06
N ALA A 574 11.98 -32.75 7.57
CA ALA A 574 12.01 -31.99 6.35
C ALA A 574 12.41 -32.94 5.22
N PRO A 575 11.47 -33.46 4.40
CA PRO A 575 11.81 -33.82 3.03
C PRO A 575 12.09 -32.51 2.27
N CYS A 576 13.24 -31.89 2.53
CA CYS A 576 13.59 -30.61 1.95
C CYS A 576 13.79 -30.76 0.44
N THR A 577 12.74 -30.69 -0.38
CA THR A 577 12.95 -30.30 -1.78
C THR A 577 13.16 -28.79 -1.76
N LEU A 578 14.36 -28.36 -1.41
CA LEU A 578 14.71 -26.96 -1.46
C LEU A 578 15.02 -26.59 -2.90
N ARG A 579 14.17 -25.75 -3.49
CA ARG A 579 14.42 -25.13 -4.79
C ARG A 579 14.76 -23.68 -4.55
N LEU A 580 16.02 -23.33 -4.80
CA LEU A 580 16.42 -21.93 -4.86
C LEU A 580 16.03 -21.39 -6.24
N PHE A 581 15.07 -20.47 -6.29
CA PHE A 581 14.76 -19.72 -7.50
C PHE A 581 15.49 -18.40 -7.44
N ILE A 582 16.42 -18.23 -8.36
CA ILE A 582 17.22 -17.02 -8.48
C ILE A 582 16.72 -16.24 -9.69
N PHE A 583 16.29 -15.00 -9.49
CA PHE A 583 15.84 -14.08 -10.54
C PHE A 583 16.91 -13.01 -10.78
N ILE A 584 17.25 -12.75 -12.05
CA ILE A 584 18.59 -12.28 -12.42
C ILE A 584 18.55 -11.33 -13.62
N GLN A 585 19.48 -10.38 -13.61
CA GLN A 585 19.83 -9.53 -14.76
C GLN A 585 21.11 -10.02 -15.49
N PRO A 586 21.18 -10.01 -16.84
CA PRO A 586 22.43 -10.08 -17.58
C PRO A 586 23.28 -8.83 -17.31
N SER A 587 24.57 -9.01 -17.02
CA SER A 587 25.49 -7.92 -16.69
C SER A 587 25.39 -6.73 -17.65
N VAL A 588 24.91 -5.59 -17.15
CA VAL A 588 25.22 -4.28 -17.71
C VAL A 588 26.26 -3.69 -16.77
N LEU A 589 27.50 -3.59 -17.26
CA LEU A 589 28.56 -2.86 -16.57
C LEU A 589 28.09 -1.42 -16.37
N TYR A 590 27.58 -1.11 -15.18
CA TYR A 590 27.54 0.27 -14.72
C TYR A 590 28.96 0.63 -14.31
N GLU A 591 29.66 1.39 -15.14
CA GLU A 591 30.88 2.08 -14.72
C GLU A 591 30.50 3.00 -13.56
N GLY A 592 30.89 2.57 -12.35
CA GLY A 592 30.71 3.35 -11.14
C GLY A 592 31.44 4.68 -11.26
N LYS A 593 30.69 5.75 -11.47
CA LYS A 593 31.11 7.04 -10.91
C LYS A 593 30.82 6.95 -9.42
N ASN A 594 31.88 6.76 -8.64
CA ASN A 594 31.90 7.02 -7.21
C ASN A 594 31.33 8.41 -6.95
N VAL A 595 30.05 8.50 -6.61
CA VAL A 595 29.51 9.67 -5.95
C VAL A 595 29.85 9.48 -4.48
N ASN A 596 31.05 9.91 -4.11
CA ASN A 596 31.34 10.25 -2.73
C ASN A 596 30.35 11.35 -2.34
N HIS A 597 29.27 10.98 -1.65
CA HIS A 597 28.51 11.93 -0.84
C HIS A 597 29.39 12.31 0.36
N GLU A 598 30.41 13.13 0.13
CA GLU A 598 30.87 14.05 1.16
C GLU A 598 29.75 15.05 1.37
N SER A 599 29.13 14.97 2.54
CA SER A 599 28.32 16.02 3.13
C SER A 599 29.14 17.31 3.19
N ARG A 600 29.05 18.14 2.16
CA ARG A 600 29.43 19.55 2.23
C ARG A 600 28.18 20.37 2.41
N GLU A 601 27.95 20.76 3.66
CA GLU A 601 27.17 21.94 3.99
C GLU A 601 27.70 23.10 3.15
N THR A 602 26.84 23.72 2.36
CA THR A 602 27.12 25.05 1.82
C THR A 602 25.83 25.83 1.89
N LEU A 603 25.71 26.61 2.95
CA LEU A 603 24.77 27.73 3.04
C LEU A 603 24.97 28.63 1.83
N PHE A 604 23.89 28.96 1.13
CA PHE A 604 23.78 30.26 0.48
C PHE A 604 22.42 30.86 0.78
N PHE A 605 22.49 32.01 1.47
CA PHE A 605 21.39 32.97 1.65
C PHE A 605 21.00 33.58 0.31
N LEU A 606 19.69 33.64 0.03
CA LEU A 606 18.93 34.89 -0.16
C LEU A 606 17.42 34.64 -0.16
#